data_AF-A0A183ENS3-F1
#
_entry.id   AF-A0A183ENS3-F1
#
_cell.length_a   1.000
_cell.length_b   1.000
_cell.length_c   1.000
_cell.angle_alpha   90.00
_cell.angle_beta   90.00
_cell.angle_gamma   90.00
#
_symmetry.space_group_name_H-M   'P 1'
#
loop_
_entity.id
_entity.type
_entity.pdbx_description
1 polymer ?
#
loop_
_entity_poly.entity_id
_entity_poly.type
_entity_poly.pdbx_seq_one_letter_code
_entity_poly.pdbx_strand_id
1 'polypeptide(L)'
;LNAKLVNYVNQLSRINKLRRNILFMKCYFLCCRTARKERILQHLSHHQHFVENSDMYSFLDLIDLYQGRLLPEIEEIVRIFTEHITKNCLTCQGKGFICELCDDTKVIYPFSDDVAICRKCLATFHQDCFSRKSKRCPRLVDRNFL
;
A
#
# COMPACT_ATOMS: atom_id res chain seq x y z
N LEU A 1 -12.62 29.05 7.07
CA LEU A 1 -11.77 27.90 7.48
C LEU A 1 -10.30 28.31 7.46
N ASN A 2 -9.47 27.83 8.40
CA ASN A 2 -8.03 28.10 8.41
C ASN A 2 -7.32 27.23 7.37
N ALA A 3 -6.76 27.86 6.32
CA ALA A 3 -6.12 27.16 5.20
C ALA A 3 -4.90 26.33 5.60
N LYS A 4 -4.14 26.75 6.64
CA LYS A 4 -2.99 25.98 7.15
C LYS A 4 -3.44 24.68 7.81
N LEU A 5 -4.54 24.71 8.55
CA LEU A 5 -5.13 23.51 9.14
C LEU A 5 -5.64 22.55 8.05
N VAL A 6 -6.28 23.05 7.01
CA VAL A 6 -6.74 22.21 5.87
C VAL A 6 -5.56 21.54 5.17
N ASN A 7 -4.48 22.26 4.90
CA ASN A 7 -3.29 21.69 4.27
C ASN A 7 -2.67 20.58 5.15
N TYR A 8 -2.55 20.84 6.45
CA TYR A 8 -2.00 19.87 7.40
C TYR A 8 -2.84 18.59 7.47
N VAL A 9 -4.17 18.71 7.48
CA VAL A 9 -5.10 17.57 7.43
C VAL A 9 -4.93 16.76 6.13
N ASN A 10 -4.77 17.44 4.99
CA ASN A 10 -4.55 16.78 3.71
C ASN A 10 -3.21 16.03 3.66
N GLN A 11 -2.14 16.63 4.18
CA GLN A 11 -0.82 15.98 4.28
C GLN A 11 -0.89 14.74 5.17
N LEU A 12 -1.50 14.84 6.35
CA LEU A 12 -1.69 13.71 7.26
C LEU A 12 -2.50 12.59 6.61
N SER A 13 -3.60 12.92 5.92
CA SER A 13 -4.39 11.93 5.18
C SER A 13 -3.56 11.20 4.13
N ARG A 14 -2.70 11.92 3.41
CA ARG A 14 -1.83 11.35 2.38
C ARG A 14 -0.75 10.46 3.00
N ILE A 15 -0.09 10.90 4.07
CA ILE A 15 0.91 10.09 4.80
C ILE A 15 0.25 8.81 5.35
N ASN A 16 -0.93 8.91 5.95
CA ASN A 16 -1.65 7.74 6.46
C ASN A 16 -1.97 6.73 5.34
N LYS A 17 -2.34 7.20 4.13
CA LYS A 17 -2.52 6.33 2.96
C LYS A 17 -1.20 5.64 2.57
N LEU A 18 -0.11 6.40 2.47
CA LEU A 18 1.21 5.86 2.11
C LEU A 18 1.72 4.82 3.13
N ARG A 19 1.50 5.06 4.43
CA ARG A 19 1.85 4.11 5.49
C ARG A 19 1.07 2.80 5.40
N ARG A 20 -0.23 2.86 5.10
CA ARG A 20 -1.03 1.65 4.82
C ARG A 20 -0.50 0.90 3.60
N ASN A 21 -0.09 1.62 2.56
CA ASN A 21 0.54 1.01 1.38
C ASN A 21 1.86 0.32 1.74
N ILE A 22 2.70 0.93 2.57
CA ILE A 22 3.95 0.33 3.05
C ILE A 22 3.69 -1.00 3.77
N LEU A 23 2.64 -1.11 4.58
CA LEU A 23 2.27 -2.37 5.24
C LEU A 23 1.96 -3.49 4.22
N PHE A 24 1.27 -3.18 3.12
CA PHE A 24 1.06 -4.15 2.04
C PHE A 24 2.37 -4.48 1.30
N MET A 25 3.20 -3.47 1.00
CA MET A 25 4.48 -3.65 0.32
C MET A 25 5.45 -4.51 1.13
N LYS A 26 5.45 -4.39 2.47
CA LYS A 26 6.22 -5.24 3.39
C LYS A 26 6.01 -6.73 3.10
N CYS A 27 4.77 -7.16 2.83
CA CYS A 27 4.46 -8.56 2.54
C CYS A 27 5.19 -9.07 1.28
N TYR A 28 5.40 -8.22 0.28
CA TYR A 28 6.18 -8.58 -0.91
C TYR A 28 7.65 -8.79 -0.55
N PHE A 29 8.23 -7.89 0.25
CA PHE A 29 9.65 -7.91 0.59
C PHE A 29 10.05 -9.05 1.53
N LEU A 30 9.17 -9.43 2.47
CA LEU A 30 9.43 -10.56 3.37
C LEU A 30 9.64 -11.88 2.62
N CYS A 31 8.95 -12.06 1.49
CA CYS A 31 9.04 -13.25 0.65
C CYS A 31 9.90 -13.06 -0.62
N CYS A 32 10.53 -11.90 -0.81
CA CYS A 32 11.37 -11.61 -1.98
C CYS A 32 12.86 -11.65 -1.61
N ARG A 33 13.61 -12.58 -2.23
CA ARG A 33 15.06 -12.71 -1.98
C ARG A 33 15.83 -11.49 -2.49
N THR A 34 15.43 -10.94 -3.64
CA THR A 34 16.06 -9.74 -4.24
C THR A 34 15.90 -8.53 -3.33
N ALA A 35 14.67 -8.25 -2.86
CA ALA A 35 14.39 -7.17 -1.91
C ALA A 35 15.22 -7.28 -0.63
N ARG A 36 15.39 -8.50 -0.10
CA ARG A 36 16.21 -8.76 1.09
C ARG A 36 17.68 -8.46 0.83
N LYS A 37 18.22 -8.87 -0.32
CA LYS A 37 19.61 -8.61 -0.73
C LYS A 37 19.87 -7.11 -0.91
N GLU A 38 18.92 -6.41 -1.52
CA GLU A 38 18.95 -4.95 -1.70
C GLU A 38 18.68 -4.18 -0.41
N ARG A 39 18.27 -4.87 0.67
CA ARG A 39 17.91 -4.28 1.95
C ARG A 39 16.84 -3.19 1.81
N ILE A 40 15.86 -3.39 0.92
CA ILE A 40 14.91 -2.34 0.51
C ILE A 40 14.17 -1.70 1.70
N LEU A 41 13.85 -2.47 2.75
CA LEU A 41 13.19 -1.95 3.94
C LEU A 41 14.06 -0.96 4.75
N GLN A 42 15.39 -0.93 4.54
CA GLN A 42 16.28 0.03 5.21
C GLN A 42 16.10 1.46 4.72
N HIS A 43 15.41 1.68 3.60
CA HIS A 43 14.97 3.03 3.21
C HIS A 43 14.04 3.67 4.27
N LEU A 44 13.43 2.89 5.16
CA LEU A 44 12.67 3.35 6.32
C LEU A 44 13.51 3.47 7.60
N SER A 45 14.84 3.59 7.53
CA SER A 45 15.71 3.59 8.72
C SER A 45 15.27 4.54 9.85
N HIS A 46 14.81 5.74 9.50
CA HIS A 46 14.30 6.73 10.45
C HIS A 46 12.84 6.51 10.86
N HIS A 47 12.12 5.68 10.09
CA HIS A 47 10.67 5.47 10.16
C HIS A 47 10.30 3.97 10.28
N GLN A 48 11.16 3.15 10.92
CA GLN A 48 10.99 1.68 10.92
C GLN A 48 9.64 1.23 11.48
N HIS A 49 9.09 1.97 12.44
CA HIS A 49 7.79 1.70 13.02
C HIS A 49 6.62 1.75 12.00
N PHE A 50 6.81 2.36 10.82
CA PHE A 50 5.80 2.36 9.74
C PHE A 50 5.55 0.98 9.13
N VAL A 51 6.49 0.02 9.27
CA VAL A 51 6.23 -1.38 8.87
C VAL A 51 5.58 -2.22 9.98
N GLU A 52 5.38 -1.67 11.18
CA GLU A 52 4.76 -2.36 12.32
C GLU A 52 3.30 -1.93 12.49
N ASN A 53 3.04 -0.63 12.44
CA ASN A 53 1.71 -0.05 12.59
C ASN A 53 1.57 1.25 11.78
N SER A 54 0.42 1.48 11.15
CA SER A 54 0.10 2.74 10.46
C SER A 54 -0.41 3.86 11.38
N ASP A 55 -0.69 3.57 12.65
CA ASP A 55 -1.47 4.48 13.51
C ASP A 55 -0.63 5.29 14.50
N MET A 56 0.67 5.01 14.60
CA MET A 56 1.56 5.65 15.57
C MET A 56 2.56 6.57 14.88
N TYR A 57 2.80 7.77 15.42
CA TYR A 57 3.87 8.65 14.96
C TYR A 57 4.94 8.76 16.04
N SER A 58 6.20 8.76 15.63
CA SER A 58 7.30 9.15 16.51
C SER A 58 7.34 10.67 16.70
N PHE A 59 8.05 11.14 17.72
CA PHE A 59 8.26 12.58 17.91
C PHE A 59 9.03 13.22 16.74
N LEU A 60 9.98 12.48 16.14
CA LEU A 60 10.71 12.93 14.96
C LEU A 60 9.77 13.12 13.77
N ASP A 61 8.83 12.19 13.56
CA ASP A 61 7.86 12.30 12.47
C ASP A 61 7.01 13.56 12.61
N LEU A 62 6.60 13.91 13.83
CA LEU A 62 5.80 15.11 14.09
C LEU A 62 6.61 16.38 13.79
N ILE A 63 7.92 16.38 14.10
CA ILE A 63 8.84 17.45 13.73
C ILE A 63 8.98 17.52 12.20
N ASP A 64 9.25 16.40 11.53
CA ASP A 64 9.42 16.35 10.09
C ASP A 64 8.13 16.73 9.35
N LEU A 65 6.98 16.38 9.90
CA LEU A 65 5.67 16.78 9.40
C LEU A 65 5.47 18.29 9.55
N TYR A 66 5.75 18.85 10.73
CA TYR A 66 5.67 20.29 10.96
C TYR A 66 6.62 21.07 10.04
N GLN A 67 7.80 20.52 9.77
CA GLN A 67 8.82 21.11 8.90
C GLN A 67 8.61 20.78 7.41
N GLY A 68 7.53 20.06 7.06
CA GLY A 68 7.15 19.76 5.69
C GLY A 68 8.03 18.72 4.96
N ARG A 69 8.88 17.98 5.68
CA ARG A 69 9.81 17.00 5.13
C ARG A 69 9.26 15.58 5.06
N LEU A 70 8.36 15.23 5.99
CA LEU A 70 7.91 13.84 6.12
C LEU A 70 7.20 13.34 4.86
N LEU A 71 6.26 14.11 4.30
CA LEU A 71 5.49 13.66 3.13
C LEU A 71 6.40 13.38 1.91
N PRO A 72 7.26 14.30 1.45
CA PRO A 72 8.17 14.03 0.33
C PRO A 72 9.09 12.82 0.55
N GLU A 73 9.61 12.63 1.77
CA GLU A 73 10.45 11.49 2.11
C GLU A 73 9.69 10.17 1.96
N ILE A 74 8.50 10.08 2.53
CA ILE A 74 7.68 8.86 2.45
C ILE A 74 7.20 8.59 1.02
N GLU A 75 6.92 9.63 0.23
CA GLU A 75 6.58 9.48 -1.19
C GLU A 75 7.72 8.88 -1.99
N GLU A 76 8.95 9.33 -1.76
CA GLU A 76 10.13 8.79 -2.43
C GLU A 76 10.38 7.33 -2.05
N ILE A 77 10.23 6.98 -0.78
CA ILE A 77 10.33 5.59 -0.32
C ILE A 77 9.26 4.72 -0.99
N VAL A 78 8.00 5.17 -1.03
CA VAL A 78 6.91 4.45 -1.69
C VAL A 78 7.15 4.32 -3.20
N ARG A 79 7.75 5.33 -3.85
CA ARG A 79 8.13 5.26 -5.26
C ARG A 79 9.16 4.15 -5.48
N ILE A 80 10.23 4.10 -4.70
CA ILE A 80 11.27 3.05 -4.76
C ILE A 80 10.64 1.67 -4.57
N PHE A 81 9.77 1.53 -3.56
CA PHE A 81 9.09 0.26 -3.27
C PHE A 81 8.17 -0.18 -4.42
N THR A 82 7.43 0.76 -4.99
CA THR A 82 6.54 0.53 -6.13
C THR A 82 7.34 0.07 -7.34
N GLU A 83 8.46 0.72 -7.66
CA GLU A 83 9.32 0.34 -8.79
C GLU A 83 9.90 -1.06 -8.62
N HIS A 84 10.36 -1.41 -7.42
CA HIS A 84 10.80 -2.77 -7.14
C HIS A 84 9.68 -3.79 -7.41
N ILE A 85 8.48 -3.55 -6.85
CA ILE A 85 7.38 -4.51 -6.91
C ILE A 85 6.83 -4.66 -8.33
N THR A 86 6.70 -3.55 -9.07
CA THR A 86 5.94 -3.51 -10.33
C THR A 86 6.81 -3.56 -11.59
N LYS A 87 8.12 -3.27 -11.49
CA LYS A 87 9.01 -3.18 -12.67
C LYS A 87 10.29 -3.98 -12.53
N ASN A 88 10.96 -3.90 -11.38
CA ASN A 88 12.34 -4.39 -11.28
C ASN A 88 12.45 -5.85 -10.81
N CYS A 89 11.42 -6.40 -10.18
CA CYS A 89 11.47 -7.76 -9.64
C CYS A 89 10.33 -8.65 -10.17
N LEU A 90 10.68 -9.66 -10.98
CA LEU A 90 9.72 -10.63 -11.54
C LEU A 90 8.96 -11.41 -10.45
N THR A 91 9.62 -11.76 -9.34
CA THR A 91 8.98 -12.45 -8.21
C THR A 91 7.89 -11.60 -7.56
N CYS A 92 8.10 -10.29 -7.46
CA CYS A 92 7.10 -9.37 -6.90
C CYS A 92 6.00 -9.07 -7.92
N GLN A 93 6.34 -8.91 -9.21
CA GLN A 93 5.37 -8.71 -10.29
C GLN A 93 4.36 -9.86 -10.37
N GLY A 94 4.83 -11.11 -10.27
CA GLY A 94 3.98 -12.30 -10.28
C GLY A 94 3.04 -12.44 -9.06
N LYS A 95 3.14 -11.56 -8.06
CA LYS A 95 2.24 -11.48 -6.90
C LYS A 95 1.20 -10.36 -7.02
N GLY A 96 1.09 -9.73 -8.19
CA GLY A 96 -0.02 -8.84 -8.51
C GLY A 96 -1.33 -9.62 -8.71
N PHE A 97 -2.43 -8.89 -8.84
CA PHE A 97 -3.77 -9.44 -9.04
C PHE A 97 -4.33 -9.03 -10.40
N ILE A 98 -5.13 -9.90 -11.00
CA ILE A 98 -6.07 -9.53 -12.06
C ILE A 98 -7.45 -9.40 -11.42
N CYS A 99 -8.20 -8.38 -11.79
CA CYS A 99 -9.53 -8.19 -11.23
C CYS A 99 -10.52 -9.23 -11.81
N GLU A 100 -10.89 -10.23 -11.01
CA GLU A 100 -11.81 -11.32 -11.42
C GLU A 100 -13.27 -10.88 -11.65
N LEU A 101 -13.55 -9.58 -11.50
CA LEU A 101 -14.88 -9.00 -11.64
C LEU A 101 -15.04 -8.25 -12.97
N CYS A 102 -14.02 -8.19 -13.82
CA CYS A 102 -14.06 -7.57 -15.14
C CYS A 102 -13.06 -8.25 -16.09
N ASP A 103 -13.12 -7.90 -17.38
CA ASP A 103 -12.23 -8.45 -18.41
C ASP A 103 -10.93 -7.65 -18.58
N ASP A 104 -10.69 -6.62 -17.75
CA ASP A 104 -9.43 -5.88 -17.73
C ASP A 104 -8.29 -6.77 -17.20
N THR A 105 -7.28 -6.97 -18.05
CA THR A 105 -6.09 -7.81 -17.77
C THR A 105 -4.95 -7.01 -17.15
N LYS A 106 -5.13 -5.72 -16.87
CA LYS A 106 -4.15 -4.92 -16.15
C LYS A 106 -3.92 -5.48 -14.75
N VAL A 107 -2.64 -5.69 -14.42
CA VAL A 107 -2.24 -6.09 -13.08
C VAL A 107 -2.47 -4.94 -12.11
N ILE A 108 -3.18 -5.24 -11.01
CA ILE A 108 -3.40 -4.35 -9.89
C ILE A 108 -2.74 -4.88 -8.63
N TYR A 109 -2.40 -3.98 -7.72
CA TYR A 109 -1.76 -4.30 -6.46
C TYR A 109 -2.59 -3.75 -5.30
N PRO A 110 -2.48 -4.31 -4.08
CA PRO A 110 -3.20 -3.80 -2.91
C PRO A 110 -2.93 -2.31 -2.60
N PHE A 111 -1.80 -1.78 -3.06
CA PHE A 111 -1.41 -0.38 -2.88
C PHE A 111 -1.70 0.51 -4.11
N SER A 112 -2.32 -0.03 -5.15
CA SER A 112 -2.78 0.74 -6.31
C SER A 112 -3.90 1.71 -5.92
N ASP A 113 -4.12 2.74 -6.72
CA ASP A 113 -5.28 3.61 -6.56
C ASP A 113 -6.57 2.90 -6.97
N ASP A 114 -7.68 3.28 -6.35
CA ASP A 114 -9.04 2.82 -6.67
C ASP A 114 -9.20 1.29 -6.70
N VAL A 115 -8.60 0.61 -5.72
CA VAL A 115 -8.77 -0.83 -5.49
C VAL A 115 -9.49 -1.14 -4.18
N ALA A 116 -10.23 -2.24 -4.19
CA ALA A 116 -10.83 -2.86 -3.01
C ALA A 116 -10.08 -4.15 -2.66
N ILE A 117 -9.78 -4.34 -1.37
CA ILE A 117 -9.08 -5.54 -0.87
C ILE A 117 -10.04 -6.34 0.01
N CYS A 118 -10.16 -7.63 -0.27
CA CYS A 118 -10.88 -8.54 0.62
C CYS A 118 -10.11 -8.73 1.93
N ARG A 119 -10.73 -8.40 3.08
CA ARG A 119 -10.08 -8.52 4.40
C ARG A 119 -9.77 -9.95 4.84
N LYS A 120 -10.39 -10.98 4.23
CA LYS A 120 -10.16 -12.38 4.60
C LYS A 120 -9.10 -13.07 3.73
N CYS A 121 -9.18 -12.89 2.41
CA CYS A 121 -8.28 -13.59 1.47
C CYS A 121 -7.29 -12.66 0.76
N LEU A 122 -7.33 -11.36 1.04
CA LEU A 122 -6.45 -10.33 0.47
C LEU A 122 -6.51 -10.18 -1.06
N ALA A 123 -7.46 -10.85 -1.72
CA ALA A 123 -7.73 -10.66 -3.12
C ALA A 123 -8.06 -9.19 -3.39
N THR A 124 -7.43 -8.62 -4.42
CA THR A 124 -7.56 -7.22 -4.81
C THR A 124 -8.38 -7.11 -6.08
N PHE A 125 -9.31 -6.15 -6.11
CA PHE A 125 -10.23 -5.88 -7.21
C PHE A 125 -10.26 -4.38 -7.49
N HIS A 126 -10.69 -3.95 -8.68
CA HIS A 126 -11.06 -2.56 -8.88
C HIS A 126 -12.18 -2.16 -7.90
N GLN A 127 -12.07 -1.00 -7.28
CA GLN A 127 -13.03 -0.49 -6.28
C GLN A 127 -14.44 -0.43 -6.85
N ASP A 128 -14.59 0.05 -8.08
CA ASP A 128 -15.87 0.12 -8.79
C ASP A 128 -16.45 -1.26 -9.07
N CYS A 129 -15.62 -2.21 -9.52
CA CYS A 129 -16.06 -3.56 -9.83
C CYS A 129 -16.57 -4.26 -8.57
N PHE A 130 -15.84 -4.14 -7.46
CA PHE A 130 -16.24 -4.70 -6.18
C PHE A 130 -17.53 -4.05 -5.66
N SER A 131 -17.64 -2.72 -5.76
CA SER A 131 -18.82 -1.99 -5.28
C SER A 131 -20.10 -2.31 -6.07
N ARG A 132 -19.98 -2.48 -7.40
CA ARG A 132 -21.13 -2.73 -8.30
C ARG A 132 -21.58 -4.19 -8.31
N LYS A 133 -20.65 -5.14 -8.45
CA LYS A 133 -21.01 -6.55 -8.69
C LYS A 133 -21.27 -7.33 -7.42
N SER A 134 -20.50 -7.10 -6.36
CA SER A 134 -20.70 -7.81 -5.10
C SER A 134 -19.93 -7.14 -3.97
N LYS A 135 -20.64 -6.59 -2.98
CA LYS A 135 -20.05 -6.19 -1.68
C LYS A 135 -19.46 -7.38 -0.89
N ARG A 136 -19.44 -8.58 -1.49
CA ARG A 136 -18.87 -9.82 -0.95
C ARG A 136 -17.83 -10.37 -1.92
N CYS A 137 -16.69 -10.80 -1.40
CA CYS A 137 -15.62 -11.36 -2.23
C CYS A 137 -16.07 -12.68 -2.88
N PRO A 138 -15.96 -12.83 -4.22
CA PRO A 138 -16.41 -14.04 -4.93
C PRO A 138 -15.70 -15.30 -4.41
N ARG A 139 -14.38 -15.21 -4.18
CA ARG A 139 -13.55 -16.29 -3.64
C ARG A 139 -13.96 -16.80 -2.24
N LEU A 140 -14.82 -16.09 -1.52
CA LEU A 140 -15.37 -16.53 -0.24
C LEU A 140 -16.76 -17.15 -0.37
N VAL A 141 -17.52 -16.78 -1.41
CA VAL A 141 -18.84 -17.35 -1.70
C VAL A 141 -18.68 -18.76 -2.26
N ASP A 142 -17.67 -18.95 -3.12
CA ASP A 142 -17.36 -20.26 -3.73
C ASP A 142 -16.79 -21.28 -2.73
N ARG A 143 -16.39 -20.85 -1.52
CA ARG A 143 -15.84 -21.71 -0.46
C ARG A 143 -16.89 -22.31 0.48
N ASN A 144 -18.18 -22.06 0.27
CA ASN A 144 -19.28 -22.64 1.06
C ASN A 144 -19.84 -23.96 0.47
N PHE A 145 -19.09 -24.65 -0.39
CA PHE A 145 -19.46 -25.94 -1.00
C PHE A 145 -18.53 -27.11 -0.62
N LEU A 146 -17.82 -27.03 0.52
CA LEU A 146 -17.09 -28.17 1.11
C LEU A 146 -17.34 -28.24 2.61
#